data_AF-A0AA44IC05-F1
#
_entry.id   AF-A0AA44IC05-F1
#
_cell.length_a   1.000
_cell.length_b   1.000
_cell.length_c   1.000
_cell.angle_alpha   90.00
_cell.angle_beta   90.00
_cell.angle_gamma   90.00
#
_symmetry.space_group_name_H-M   'P 1'
#
loop_
_entity.id
_entity.type
_entity.pdbx_description
1 polymer ?
#
loop_
_entity_poly.entity_id
_entity_poly.type
_entity_poly.pdbx_seq_one_letter_code
_entity_poly.pdbx_strand_id
1 'polypeptide(L)'
;MRTQRKAWSQAGEGVNGLKSDIGEGLKKLEAGQSGVGDTSGCQSAAAQKELYDSWKAYVGKLSGRCGTVGGLLERAGHDLVMTDKAIEEEFAKVKAQYQDTEAVGGQAKGR
;
A
#
# COMPACT_ATOMS: atom_id res chain seq x y z
N MET A 1 9.90 -11.45 17.40
CA MET A 1 10.47 -10.51 16.40
C MET A 1 9.65 -9.23 16.40
N ARG A 2 10.23 -8.03 16.28
CA ARG A 2 9.40 -6.80 16.17
C ARG A 2 8.81 -6.76 14.76
N THR A 3 7.52 -7.07 14.65
CA THR A 3 6.84 -7.25 13.37
C THR A 3 6.84 -5.94 12.57
N GLN A 4 7.62 -5.87 11.49
CA GLN A 4 7.59 -4.77 10.52
C GLN A 4 6.25 -4.71 9.75
N ARG A 5 5.36 -5.71 9.94
CA ARG A 5 4.00 -5.78 9.40
C ARG A 5 3.28 -4.45 9.39
N LYS A 6 3.28 -3.75 10.53
CA LYS A 6 2.53 -2.49 10.67
C LYS A 6 3.03 -1.44 9.68
N ALA A 7 4.34 -1.37 9.47
CA ALA A 7 4.93 -0.44 8.50
C ALA A 7 4.54 -0.78 7.06
N TRP A 8 4.58 -2.06 6.68
CA TRP A 8 4.17 -2.51 5.34
C TRP A 8 2.68 -2.29 5.08
N SER A 9 1.83 -2.62 6.06
CA SER A 9 0.38 -2.43 5.95
C SER A 9 0.04 -0.94 5.85
N GLN A 10 0.63 -0.09 6.70
CA GLN A 10 0.43 1.36 6.66
C GLN A 10 0.94 2.00 5.36
N ALA A 11 2.08 1.52 4.84
CA ALA A 11 2.58 1.99 3.55
C ALA A 11 1.60 1.61 2.41
N GLY A 12 1.08 0.38 2.44
CA GLY A 12 0.06 -0.07 1.49
C GLY A 12 -1.23 0.75 1.55
N GLU A 13 -1.77 0.95 2.75
CA GLU A 13 -2.92 1.82 3.02
C GLU A 13 -2.68 3.24 2.50
N GLY A 14 -1.51 3.83 2.78
CA GLY A 14 -1.17 5.18 2.31
C GLY A 14 -1.13 5.30 0.78
N VAL A 15 -0.53 4.31 0.09
CA VAL A 15 -0.50 4.29 -1.39
C VAL A 15 -1.91 4.08 -1.97
N ASN A 16 -2.73 3.26 -1.33
CA ASN A 16 -4.14 3.08 -1.71
C ASN A 16 -4.98 4.33 -1.43
N GLY A 17 -4.67 5.10 -0.39
CA GLY A 17 -5.23 6.42 -0.14
C GLY A 17 -4.94 7.39 -1.29
N LEU A 18 -3.67 7.49 -1.71
CA LEU A 18 -3.28 8.31 -2.86
C LEU A 18 -4.02 7.89 -4.15
N LYS A 19 -4.22 6.58 -4.38
CA LYS A 19 -5.03 6.08 -5.49
C LYS A 19 -6.46 6.64 -5.44
N SER A 20 -7.08 6.68 -4.24
CA SER A 20 -8.41 7.23 -4.03
C SER A 20 -8.47 8.72 -4.36
N ASP A 21 -7.53 9.50 -3.83
CA ASP A 21 -7.45 10.95 -4.06
C ASP A 21 -7.26 11.26 -5.56
N ILE A 22 -6.42 10.47 -6.24
CA ILE A 22 -6.25 10.55 -7.69
C ILE A 22 -7.59 10.28 -8.41
N GLY A 23 -8.34 9.26 -7.98
CA GLY A 23 -9.64 8.93 -8.53
C GLY A 23 -10.65 10.07 -8.38
N GLU A 24 -10.67 10.74 -7.25
CA GLU A 24 -11.48 11.95 -7.04
C GLU A 24 -11.03 13.12 -7.93
N GLY A 25 -9.73 13.32 -8.06
CA GLY A 25 -9.15 14.32 -8.96
C GLY A 25 -9.56 14.08 -10.42
N LEU A 26 -9.52 12.83 -10.89
CA LEU A 26 -9.98 12.44 -12.22
C LEU A 26 -11.45 12.76 -12.44
N LYS A 27 -12.32 12.44 -11.48
CA LYS A 27 -13.76 12.78 -11.57
C LYS A 27 -13.97 14.30 -11.67
N LYS A 28 -13.22 15.09 -10.89
CA LYS A 28 -13.28 16.56 -10.96
C LYS A 28 -12.77 17.08 -12.31
N LEU A 29 -11.70 16.49 -12.85
CA LEU A 29 -11.16 16.83 -14.17
C LEU A 29 -12.17 16.52 -15.29
N GLU A 30 -12.84 15.36 -15.23
CA GLU A 30 -13.91 14.98 -16.14
C GLU A 30 -15.11 15.92 -16.04
N ALA A 31 -15.55 16.24 -14.81
CA ALA A 31 -16.64 17.20 -14.59
C ALA A 31 -16.30 18.59 -15.14
N GLY A 32 -15.05 19.03 -14.99
CA GLY A 32 -14.54 20.28 -15.54
C GLY A 32 -14.55 20.36 -17.07
N GLN A 33 -14.67 19.23 -17.77
CA GLN A 33 -14.85 19.20 -19.23
C GLN A 33 -16.30 19.30 -19.70
N SER A 34 -17.25 19.34 -18.77
CA SER A 34 -18.66 19.52 -19.11
C SER A 34 -18.86 20.86 -19.84
N GLY A 35 -19.54 20.82 -20.97
CA GLY A 35 -19.83 22.02 -21.77
C GLY A 35 -18.76 22.37 -22.81
N VAL A 36 -17.65 21.64 -22.88
CA VAL A 36 -16.74 21.72 -24.03
C VAL A 36 -17.44 21.04 -25.22
N GLY A 37 -17.89 21.87 -26.17
CA GLY A 37 -18.54 21.43 -27.40
C GLY A 37 -17.54 21.00 -28.48
N ASP A 38 -17.96 21.09 -29.74
CA ASP A 38 -17.05 20.88 -30.86
C ASP A 38 -15.89 21.90 -30.79
N THR A 39 -14.67 21.41 -30.89
CA THR A 39 -13.44 22.22 -30.83
C THR A 39 -13.00 22.69 -32.22
N SER A 40 -13.74 22.34 -33.28
CA SER A 40 -13.44 22.75 -34.64
C SER A 40 -13.39 24.28 -34.78
N GLY A 41 -12.36 24.77 -35.47
CA GLY A 41 -12.15 26.21 -35.69
C GLY A 41 -11.64 27.01 -34.47
N CYS A 42 -11.51 26.42 -33.28
CA CYS A 42 -10.98 27.08 -32.09
C CYS A 42 -9.70 26.38 -31.58
N GLN A 43 -8.54 26.94 -31.91
CA GLN A 43 -7.24 26.35 -31.59
C GLN A 43 -7.01 26.18 -30.08
N SER A 44 -7.48 27.12 -29.25
CA SER A 44 -7.36 27.03 -27.79
C SER A 44 -8.23 25.90 -27.23
N ALA A 45 -9.43 25.67 -27.78
CA ALA A 45 -10.29 24.56 -27.38
C ALA A 45 -9.70 23.20 -27.78
N ALA A 46 -9.11 23.09 -28.97
CA ALA A 46 -8.41 21.89 -29.41
C ALA A 46 -7.21 21.57 -28.51
N ALA A 47 -6.36 22.56 -28.21
CA ALA A 47 -5.22 22.40 -27.31
C ALA A 47 -5.65 22.02 -25.89
N GLN A 48 -6.75 22.59 -25.40
CA GLN A 48 -7.32 22.26 -24.10
C GLN A 48 -7.80 20.81 -24.04
N LYS A 49 -8.45 20.32 -25.11
CA LYS A 49 -8.91 18.93 -25.21
C LYS A 49 -7.73 17.95 -25.20
N GLU A 50 -6.69 18.23 -25.98
CA GLU A 50 -5.47 17.41 -26.01
C GLU A 50 -4.78 17.36 -24.64
N LEU A 51 -4.70 18.51 -23.96
CA LEU A 51 -4.18 18.58 -22.60
C LEU A 51 -5.00 17.70 -21.65
N TYR A 52 -6.33 17.82 -21.68
CA TYR A 52 -7.20 16.97 -20.86
C TYR A 52 -7.00 15.48 -21.13
N ASP A 53 -6.99 15.06 -22.41
CA ASP A 53 -6.86 13.65 -22.78
C ASP A 53 -5.51 13.09 -22.31
N SER A 54 -4.42 13.86 -22.47
CA SER A 54 -3.08 13.47 -22.01
C SER A 54 -2.99 13.33 -20.48
N TRP A 55 -3.56 14.29 -19.73
CA TRP A 55 -3.57 14.26 -18.27
C TRP A 55 -4.45 13.14 -17.73
N LYS A 56 -5.64 12.95 -18.30
CA LYS A 56 -6.54 11.84 -17.94
C LYS A 56 -5.83 10.49 -18.12
N ALA A 57 -5.17 10.29 -19.26
CA ALA A 57 -4.42 9.06 -19.53
C ALA A 57 -3.24 8.87 -18.56
N TYR A 58 -2.45 9.92 -18.31
CA TYR A 58 -1.30 9.85 -17.41
C TYR A 58 -1.73 9.55 -15.97
N VAL A 59 -2.66 10.32 -15.43
CA VAL A 59 -3.15 10.22 -14.05
C VAL A 59 -3.90 8.90 -13.83
N GLY A 60 -4.66 8.43 -14.82
CA GLY A 60 -5.28 7.09 -14.78
C GLY A 60 -4.24 5.97 -14.65
N LYS A 61 -3.16 6.03 -15.44
CA LYS A 61 -2.04 5.07 -15.31
C LYS A 61 -1.34 5.15 -13.95
N LEU A 62 -1.16 6.36 -13.41
CA LEU A 62 -0.58 6.56 -12.08
C LEU A 62 -1.45 5.95 -10.98
N SER A 63 -2.77 6.16 -11.04
CA SER A 63 -3.74 5.52 -10.13
C SER A 63 -3.61 3.99 -10.15
N GLY A 64 -3.51 3.41 -11.36
CA GLY A 64 -3.27 1.97 -11.53
C GLY A 64 -1.96 1.50 -10.86
N ARG A 65 -0.87 2.25 -11.03
CA ARG A 65 0.42 1.96 -10.37
C ARG A 65 0.32 2.02 -8.85
N CYS A 66 -0.36 3.03 -8.31
CA CYS A 66 -0.62 3.11 -6.87
C CYS A 66 -1.39 1.87 -6.38
N GLY A 67 -2.43 1.44 -7.10
CA GLY A 67 -3.15 0.21 -6.75
C GLY A 67 -2.27 -1.04 -6.73
N THR A 68 -1.40 -1.20 -7.73
CA THR A 68 -0.46 -2.33 -7.77
C THR A 68 0.53 -2.29 -6.62
N VAL A 69 1.17 -1.13 -6.37
CA VAL A 69 2.16 -0.98 -5.29
C VAL A 69 1.51 -1.13 -3.92
N GLY A 70 0.35 -0.51 -3.69
CA GLY A 70 -0.41 -0.62 -2.44
C GLY A 70 -0.75 -2.08 -2.11
N GLY A 71 -1.28 -2.84 -3.08
CA GLY A 71 -1.59 -4.25 -2.88
C GLY A 71 -0.36 -5.14 -2.64
N LEU A 72 0.78 -4.82 -3.28
CA LEU A 72 2.05 -5.54 -3.01
C LEU A 72 2.55 -5.28 -1.58
N LEU A 73 2.44 -4.04 -1.09
CA LEU A 73 2.85 -3.68 0.27
C LEU A 73 1.96 -4.34 1.34
N GLU A 74 0.64 -4.36 1.13
CA GLU A 74 -0.31 -5.06 2.01
C GLU A 74 -0.02 -6.57 2.06
N ARG A 75 0.24 -7.19 0.90
CA ARG A 75 0.61 -8.61 0.80
C ARG A 75 1.93 -8.90 1.50
N ALA A 76 2.97 -8.10 1.27
CA ALA A 76 4.25 -8.26 1.95
C ALA A 76 4.08 -8.16 3.48
N GLY A 77 3.26 -7.22 3.94
CA GLY A 77 2.87 -7.10 5.33
C GLY A 77 2.23 -8.39 5.86
N HIS A 78 1.24 -8.93 5.14
CA HIS A 78 0.54 -10.18 5.45
C HIS A 78 1.46 -11.42 5.47
N ASP A 79 2.35 -11.58 4.49
CA ASP A 79 3.17 -12.79 4.41
C ASP A 79 4.24 -12.82 5.52
N LEU A 80 4.75 -11.64 5.92
CA LEU A 80 5.64 -11.50 7.07
C LEU A 80 4.96 -11.94 8.37
N VAL A 81 3.66 -11.65 8.53
CA VAL A 81 2.83 -12.12 9.67
C VAL A 81 2.85 -13.62 9.79
N MET A 82 2.56 -14.28 8.68
CA MET A 82 2.33 -15.72 8.67
C MET A 82 3.65 -16.42 9.00
N THR A 83 4.75 -15.89 8.49
CA THR A 83 6.09 -16.38 8.82
C THR A 83 6.42 -16.18 10.30
N ASP A 84 6.23 -14.96 10.84
CA ASP A 84 6.49 -14.67 12.26
C ASP A 84 5.66 -15.55 13.20
N LYS A 85 4.37 -15.76 12.88
CA LYS A 85 3.47 -16.64 13.65
C LYS A 85 3.93 -18.09 13.62
N ALA A 86 4.26 -18.61 12.43
CA ALA A 86 4.75 -19.98 12.29
C ALA A 86 6.03 -20.21 13.11
N ILE A 87 6.94 -19.23 13.10
CA ILE A 87 8.15 -19.28 13.93
C ILE A 87 7.81 -19.25 15.43
N GLU A 88 6.90 -18.38 15.88
CA GLU A 88 6.44 -18.33 17.27
C GLU A 88 5.82 -19.65 17.73
N GLU A 89 5.03 -20.30 16.87
CA GLU A 89 4.46 -21.62 17.13
C GLU A 89 5.53 -22.71 17.25
N GLU A 90 6.54 -22.72 16.38
CA GLU A 90 7.67 -23.66 16.49
C GLU A 90 8.47 -23.43 17.78
N PHE A 91 8.75 -22.17 18.14
CA PHE A 91 9.39 -21.86 19.43
C PHE A 91 8.54 -22.26 20.63
N ALA A 92 7.21 -22.12 20.54
CA ALA A 92 6.30 -22.57 21.59
C ALA A 92 6.33 -24.10 21.75
N LYS A 93 6.40 -24.85 20.64
CA LYS A 93 6.58 -26.31 20.65
C LYS A 93 7.91 -26.71 21.29
N VAL A 94 9.02 -26.08 20.90
CA VAL A 94 10.33 -26.31 21.51
C VAL A 94 10.28 -26.02 23.01
N LYS A 95 9.71 -24.89 23.42
CA LYS A 95 9.54 -24.55 24.85
C LYS A 95 8.69 -25.57 25.59
N ALA A 96 7.64 -26.10 24.97
CA ALA A 96 6.79 -27.13 25.56
C ALA A 96 7.53 -28.48 25.70
N GLN A 97 8.36 -28.83 24.73
CA GLN A 97 9.13 -30.07 24.73
C GLN A 97 10.19 -30.11 25.84
N TYR A 98 10.83 -28.96 26.14
CA TYR A 98 11.92 -28.86 27.11
C TYR A 98 11.51 -28.18 28.42
N GLN A 99 10.26 -28.37 28.88
CA GLN A 99 9.78 -27.83 30.16
C GLN A 99 10.46 -28.47 31.38
N ASP A 100 10.97 -29.68 31.23
CA ASP A 100 11.69 -30.47 32.22
C ASP A 100 13.15 -30.04 32.40
N THR A 101 13.65 -29.20 31.51
CA THR A 101 15.04 -28.73 31.53
C THR A 101 15.12 -27.41 32.29
N GLU A 102 15.75 -27.44 33.48
CA GLU A 102 15.95 -26.21 34.27
C GLU A 102 16.78 -25.17 33.52
N ALA A 103 16.37 -23.90 33.61
CA ALA A 103 17.13 -22.78 33.05
C ALA A 103 18.36 -22.50 33.93
N VAL A 104 19.49 -23.11 33.58
CA VAL A 104 20.76 -23.00 34.33
C VAL A 104 21.58 -21.73 34.06
N GLY A 105 21.11 -20.80 33.24
CA GLY A 105 21.81 -19.57 32.88
C GLY A 105 20.99 -18.30 33.14
N GLY A 106 21.61 -17.27 33.72
CA GLY A 106 20.98 -15.96 33.96
C GLY A 106 20.33 -15.77 35.34
N GLN A 107 20.59 -16.64 36.31
CA GLN A 107 20.25 -16.36 37.70
C GLN A 107 21.08 -15.16 38.18
N ALA A 108 20.44 -14.00 38.31
CA ALA A 108 20.96 -12.87 39.06
C ALA A 108 21.13 -13.30 40.52
N LYS A 109 22.24 -13.96 40.84
CA LYS A 109 22.74 -13.97 42.21
C LYS A 109 23.16 -12.55 42.49
N GLY A 110 22.28 -11.86 43.23
CA GLY A 110 22.51 -10.51 43.68
C GLY A 110 23.89 -10.34 44.28
N ARG A 111 24.45 -9.17 44.02
CA ARG A 111 25.37 -8.51 44.92
C ARG A 111 24.96 -7.04 45.00
#